data_AF-A0A7T0KFX8-F1
#
_entry.id   AF-A0A7T0KFX8-F1
#
_cell.length_a   1.000
_cell.length_b   1.000
_cell.length_c   1.000
_cell.angle_alpha   90.00
_cell.angle_beta   90.00
_cell.angle_gamma   90.00
#
_symmetry.space_group_name_H-M   'P 1'
#
loop_
_entity.id
_entity.type
_entity.pdbx_description
1 polymer ?
#
loop_
_entity_poly.entity_id
_entity_poly.type
_entity_poly.pdbx_seq_one_letter_code
_entity_poly.pdbx_strand_id
1 'polypeptide(L)'
;MKLLRTLTSATAAAALAVGALTTPIASAGHAPETRWPNNVAPADRLSTIEELDIEQEAQKYFKRDDNGEFIVEDGNFISNPPDHLKWLTPAYNKRKNVKFLTATSPAMDGAKVNLAVITPTGNFDRSRPTIYLLNGAGGAEQGIDWLVMTDGEKGNTNLIDFYIKKDVNVVVVQDGAFSYYTDWVNAPKTDYLDTKQMWETFLIKELPGPLEHHINGNGKRAIAGMSMSATSALLLAEHNPGFYDAVGSYSGCAATSTPMPWLYTSLTVQRGGATPEQMWGPRGGAYSRFNDALINSNNLRGAHVYVSTSTGLPGENEMLSSFLQNGNTNLSSAFKSSSTVTIEGGAIEAAMYDCTTQLKRKMDREGIPADWNFRPTGTHSWPGWKEDIWKSWNTYAKAFGQPEGYGEDPNRGIVPAPAPALRSAVDPTAEKTVTELNLADLKNLPADILPGTADAPNADAAPTAPAAPAAAAAPAAPAPAAPAGPTSGAPAPAPEVVAPAPAPTGA
;
A
#
# COMPACT_ATOMS: atom_id res chain seq x y z
N MET A 1 -13.33 -46.78 32.92
CA MET A 1 -12.90 -45.88 34.01
C MET A 1 -11.43 -45.57 33.84
N LYS A 2 -11.05 -44.28 33.78
CA LYS A 2 -9.74 -43.68 34.22
C LYS A 2 -8.45 -44.22 33.54
N LEU A 3 -7.38 -43.48 33.20
CA LEU A 3 -6.86 -42.14 33.48
C LEU A 3 -5.52 -41.97 32.67
N LEU A 4 -5.14 -40.72 32.32
CA LEU A 4 -3.81 -40.18 31.88
C LEU A 4 -3.19 -40.64 30.54
N ARG A 5 -2.82 -39.76 29.58
CA ARG A 5 -1.80 -38.68 29.53
C ARG A 5 -0.34 -39.18 29.47
N THR A 6 0.32 -39.04 28.31
CA THR A 6 1.63 -38.39 28.00
C THR A 6 2.54 -39.11 26.97
N LEU A 7 3.16 -38.29 26.09
CA LEU A 7 4.49 -38.36 25.44
C LEU A 7 4.80 -39.30 24.26
N THR A 8 5.11 -38.70 23.10
CA THR A 8 6.32 -38.84 22.24
C THR A 8 6.19 -37.78 21.12
N SER A 9 6.98 -36.69 21.00
CA SER A 9 8.43 -36.49 20.80
C SER A 9 8.94 -36.74 19.37
N ALA A 10 9.16 -35.63 18.65
CA ALA A 10 10.32 -35.26 17.82
C ALA A 10 10.81 -36.14 16.64
N THR A 11 10.75 -35.57 15.42
CA THR A 11 11.72 -35.65 14.29
C THR A 11 11.28 -34.57 13.28
N ALA A 12 12.08 -33.72 12.64
CA ALA A 12 13.51 -33.71 12.34
C ALA A 12 14.03 -32.26 12.19
N ALA A 13 15.22 -32.01 12.72
CA ALA A 13 16.07 -30.87 12.38
C ALA A 13 17.53 -31.32 12.51
N ALA A 14 18.26 -31.41 11.40
CA ALA A 14 19.73 -31.36 11.35
C ALA A 14 20.22 -31.38 9.90
N ALA A 15 20.80 -30.27 9.42
CA ALA A 15 22.09 -30.23 8.71
C ALA A 15 22.41 -28.79 8.29
N LEU A 16 23.19 -28.09 9.10
CA LEU A 16 24.02 -26.95 8.73
C LEU A 16 25.47 -27.37 9.00
N ALA A 17 26.33 -27.38 7.98
CA ALA A 17 27.74 -27.00 8.06
C ALA A 17 28.48 -27.17 6.72
N VAL A 18 29.00 -26.04 6.22
CA VAL A 18 30.29 -25.85 5.53
C VAL A 18 30.50 -26.54 4.16
N GLY A 19 30.56 -25.69 3.12
CA GLY A 19 31.15 -26.02 1.83
C GLY A 19 31.45 -24.74 1.05
N ALA A 20 32.68 -24.22 1.18
CA ALA A 20 33.21 -23.25 0.25
C ALA A 20 33.39 -23.93 -1.12
N LEU A 21 32.54 -23.59 -2.09
CA LEU A 21 32.76 -23.93 -3.49
C LEU A 21 32.42 -22.70 -4.34
N THR A 22 33.43 -22.28 -5.08
CA THR A 22 33.41 -21.27 -6.14
C THR A 22 32.18 -21.44 -7.02
N THR A 23 31.27 -20.47 -7.02
CA THR A 23 30.22 -20.42 -8.03
C THR A 23 30.85 -20.04 -9.37
N PRO A 24 30.56 -20.75 -10.46
CA PRO A 24 30.90 -20.24 -11.78
C PRO A 24 30.12 -18.94 -11.99
N ILE A 25 30.76 -17.96 -12.63
CA ILE A 25 30.10 -16.76 -13.16
C ILE A 25 29.04 -17.26 -14.15
N ALA A 26 27.81 -17.42 -13.67
CA ALA A 26 26.67 -17.67 -14.53
C ALA A 26 26.42 -16.37 -15.28
N SER A 27 26.71 -16.40 -16.58
CA SER A 27 26.35 -15.39 -17.57
C SER A 27 24.93 -14.90 -17.29
N ALA A 28 24.76 -13.58 -17.33
CA ALA A 28 23.48 -12.89 -17.22
C ALA A 28 22.43 -13.59 -18.11
N GLY A 29 21.59 -14.41 -17.49
CA GLY A 29 20.32 -14.82 -18.06
C GLY A 29 19.48 -13.56 -18.15
N HIS A 30 19.01 -13.24 -19.36
CA HIS A 30 18.32 -12.01 -19.68
C HIS A 30 17.18 -11.77 -18.68
N ALA A 31 17.31 -10.73 -17.86
CA ALA A 31 16.13 -10.03 -17.37
C ALA A 31 15.27 -9.70 -18.61
N PRO A 32 13.94 -9.80 -18.56
CA PRO A 32 13.13 -9.34 -19.67
C PRO A 32 13.60 -7.94 -20.04
N GLU A 33 14.06 -7.78 -21.29
CA GLU A 33 14.44 -6.51 -21.87
C GLU A 33 13.19 -5.64 -21.96
N THR A 34 12.81 -5.04 -20.85
CA THR A 34 12.00 -3.85 -20.83
C THR A 34 12.60 -2.94 -19.77
N ARG A 35 13.78 -2.43 -20.08
CA ARG A 35 14.14 -1.08 -19.69
C ARG A 35 13.13 -0.18 -20.40
N TRP A 36 11.92 -0.05 -19.84
CA TRP A 36 10.75 0.52 -20.52
C TRP A 36 11.10 1.94 -20.96
N PRO A 37 11.29 2.21 -22.26
CA PRO A 37 11.45 3.57 -22.72
C PRO A 37 10.15 4.33 -22.39
N ASN A 38 10.28 5.64 -22.19
CA ASN A 38 9.27 6.66 -21.84
C ASN A 38 8.03 6.75 -22.78
N ASN A 39 7.55 5.64 -23.30
CA ASN A 39 6.45 5.57 -24.24
C ASN A 39 5.16 5.44 -23.43
N VAL A 40 4.38 6.54 -23.44
CA VAL A 40 2.94 6.54 -23.18
C VAL A 40 2.32 5.30 -23.83
N ALA A 41 1.40 4.62 -23.14
CA ALA A 41 0.74 3.46 -23.73
C ALA A 41 0.08 3.88 -25.07
N PRO A 42 0.09 3.02 -26.10
CA PRO A 42 -0.67 3.26 -27.32
C PRO A 42 -2.14 3.60 -27.00
N ALA A 43 -2.80 4.40 -27.83
CA ALA A 43 -4.11 4.98 -27.51
C ALA A 43 -5.20 3.94 -27.17
N ASP A 44 -5.10 2.73 -27.73
CA ASP A 44 -5.98 1.57 -27.44
C ASP A 44 -5.72 0.91 -26.08
N ARG A 45 -4.70 1.37 -25.36
CA ARG A 45 -4.30 0.89 -24.02
C ARG A 45 -4.37 1.98 -22.95
N LEU A 46 -4.96 3.13 -23.26
CA LEU A 46 -5.19 4.20 -22.30
C LEU A 46 -6.48 3.96 -21.51
N SER A 47 -6.54 4.47 -20.28
CA SER A 47 -7.75 4.45 -19.47
C SER A 47 -8.84 5.31 -20.09
N THR A 48 -10.09 4.84 -20.04
CA THR A 48 -11.26 5.68 -20.25
C THR A 48 -11.70 6.26 -18.91
N ILE A 49 -11.93 7.57 -18.87
CA ILE A 49 -12.35 8.28 -17.66
C ILE A 49 -13.85 8.54 -17.70
N GLU A 50 -14.55 8.17 -16.64
CA GLU A 50 -15.98 8.39 -16.45
C GLU A 50 -16.21 9.14 -15.13
N GLU A 51 -16.76 10.35 -15.17
CA GLU A 51 -17.17 11.09 -13.96
C GLU A 51 -18.59 10.66 -13.58
N LEU A 52 -18.74 10.13 -12.37
CA LEU A 52 -19.99 9.67 -11.79
C LEU A 52 -20.64 10.77 -10.94
N ASP A 53 -21.97 10.80 -10.93
CA ASP A 53 -22.73 11.66 -10.03
C ASP A 53 -22.66 11.08 -8.60
N ILE A 54 -21.81 11.68 -7.78
CA ILE A 54 -21.60 11.26 -6.39
C ILE A 54 -22.87 11.32 -5.54
N GLU A 55 -23.80 12.23 -5.86
CA GLU A 55 -25.06 12.32 -5.14
C GLU A 55 -25.97 11.15 -5.49
N GLN A 56 -26.09 10.81 -6.77
CA GLN A 56 -26.82 9.62 -7.19
C GLN A 56 -26.21 8.34 -6.64
N GLU A 57 -24.88 8.27 -6.58
CA GLU A 57 -24.19 7.10 -6.05
C GLU A 57 -24.36 6.95 -4.54
N ALA A 58 -24.14 8.02 -3.77
CA ALA A 58 -24.26 8.01 -2.32
C ALA A 58 -25.70 7.72 -1.86
N GLN A 59 -26.71 8.24 -2.58
CA GLN A 59 -28.12 8.02 -2.27
C GLN A 59 -28.53 6.53 -2.28
N LYS A 60 -27.80 5.65 -2.99
CA LYS A 60 -28.05 4.20 -2.97
C LYS A 60 -27.80 3.58 -1.59
N TYR A 61 -27.03 4.25 -0.73
CA TYR A 61 -26.57 3.74 0.56
C TYR A 61 -27.11 4.52 1.76
N PHE A 62 -27.96 5.53 1.53
CA PHE A 62 -28.59 6.30 2.60
C PHE A 62 -29.70 5.49 3.25
N LYS A 63 -29.70 5.46 4.59
CA LYS A 63 -30.76 4.80 5.36
C LYS A 63 -32.05 5.58 5.23
N ARG A 64 -33.15 4.84 5.23
CA ARG A 64 -34.51 5.36 5.21
C ARG A 64 -35.23 4.94 6.50
N ASP A 65 -36.11 5.79 6.99
CA ASP A 65 -37.00 5.48 8.10
C ASP A 65 -38.14 4.55 7.64
N ASP A 66 -39.03 4.19 8.57
CA ASP A 66 -40.18 3.32 8.29
C ASP A 66 -41.18 3.94 7.28
N ASN A 67 -41.12 5.25 7.05
CA ASN A 67 -41.94 5.97 6.08
C ASN A 67 -41.26 6.08 4.71
N GLY A 68 -40.03 5.58 4.56
CA GLY A 68 -39.24 5.65 3.35
C GLY A 68 -38.51 6.99 3.14
N GLU A 69 -38.55 7.89 4.12
CA GLU A 69 -37.79 9.15 4.11
C GLU A 69 -36.34 8.93 4.51
N PHE A 70 -35.41 9.70 3.96
CA PHE A 70 -34.00 9.57 4.33
C PHE A 70 -33.77 10.00 5.78
N ILE A 71 -33.01 9.19 6.53
CA ILE A 71 -32.64 9.50 7.91
C ILE A 71 -31.51 10.54 7.91
N VAL A 72 -31.72 11.64 8.63
CA VAL A 72 -30.74 12.73 8.80
C VAL A 72 -30.50 12.94 10.30
N GLU A 73 -29.23 12.90 10.73
CA GLU A 73 -28.81 13.25 12.09
C GLU A 73 -27.77 14.37 12.02
N ASP A 74 -27.94 15.42 12.84
CA ASP A 74 -27.08 16.60 12.87
C ASP A 74 -26.84 17.26 11.49
N GLY A 75 -27.84 17.18 10.60
CA GLY A 75 -27.76 17.71 9.24
C GLY A 75 -27.03 16.83 8.23
N ASN A 76 -26.58 15.63 8.62
CA ASN A 76 -25.93 14.67 7.75
C ASN A 76 -26.80 13.43 7.52
N PHE A 77 -26.85 12.94 6.29
CA PHE A 77 -27.54 11.69 5.98
C PHE A 77 -26.86 10.52 6.67
N ILE A 78 -27.63 9.66 7.32
CA ILE A 78 -27.12 8.40 7.84
C ILE A 78 -26.93 7.44 6.67
N SER A 79 -25.69 7.08 6.40
CA SER A 79 -25.32 6.14 5.34
C SER A 79 -24.61 4.92 5.90
N ASN A 80 -24.75 3.76 5.24
CA ASN A 80 -23.97 2.57 5.57
C ASN A 80 -23.49 1.87 4.29
N PRO A 81 -22.58 2.50 3.52
CA PRO A 81 -22.01 1.88 2.32
C PRO A 81 -21.19 0.61 2.69
N PRO A 82 -21.01 -0.33 1.74
CA PRO A 82 -20.06 -1.43 1.91
C PRO A 82 -18.64 -0.88 2.11
N ASP A 83 -17.74 -1.70 2.67
CA ASP A 83 -16.40 -1.26 3.09
C ASP A 83 -15.62 -0.54 1.97
N HIS A 84 -15.58 -1.09 0.77
CA HIS A 84 -14.90 -0.48 -0.40
C HIS A 84 -15.50 0.84 -0.90
N LEU A 85 -16.66 1.25 -0.38
CA LEU A 85 -17.32 2.52 -0.72
C LEU A 85 -17.53 3.43 0.49
N LYS A 86 -16.94 3.13 1.66
CA LYS A 86 -17.04 4.00 2.84
C LYS A 86 -16.51 5.41 2.62
N TRP A 87 -15.57 5.57 1.70
CA TRP A 87 -15.05 6.87 1.28
C TRP A 87 -16.09 7.75 0.56
N LEU A 88 -17.22 7.19 0.06
CA LEU A 88 -18.30 7.98 -0.53
C LEU A 88 -18.94 8.94 0.48
N THR A 89 -19.02 8.57 1.75
CA THR A 89 -19.61 9.43 2.79
C THR A 89 -18.85 10.75 2.96
N PRO A 90 -17.54 10.76 3.28
CA PRO A 90 -16.78 12.02 3.35
C PRO A 90 -16.70 12.75 2.00
N ALA A 91 -16.61 12.01 0.90
CA ALA A 91 -16.63 12.61 -0.43
C ALA A 91 -17.96 13.32 -0.73
N TYR A 92 -19.10 12.74 -0.35
CA TYR A 92 -20.43 13.35 -0.47
C TYR A 92 -20.56 14.60 0.41
N ASN A 93 -20.07 14.54 1.65
CA ASN A 93 -20.07 15.68 2.57
C ASN A 93 -19.30 16.88 1.98
N LYS A 94 -18.27 16.60 1.18
CA LYS A 94 -17.44 17.59 0.48
C LYS A 94 -17.64 17.59 -1.04
N ARG A 95 -18.79 17.12 -1.55
CA ARG A 95 -19.07 16.91 -3.00
C ARG A 95 -18.92 18.13 -3.90
N LYS A 96 -18.92 19.33 -3.32
CA LYS A 96 -18.59 20.55 -4.05
C LYS A 96 -17.14 20.57 -4.52
N ASN A 97 -16.23 19.88 -3.84
CA ASN A 97 -14.80 19.85 -4.10
C ASN A 97 -14.27 18.45 -4.39
N VAL A 98 -15.07 17.40 -4.20
CA VAL A 98 -14.67 16.02 -4.46
C VAL A 98 -15.53 15.45 -5.59
N LYS A 99 -14.87 14.93 -6.62
CA LYS A 99 -15.47 14.25 -7.77
C LYS A 99 -15.24 12.75 -7.67
N PHE A 100 -16.27 11.96 -7.95
CA PHE A 100 -16.13 10.52 -8.13
C PHE A 100 -15.86 10.25 -9.61
N LEU A 101 -14.65 9.81 -9.93
CA LEU A 101 -14.30 9.30 -11.25
C LEU A 101 -14.07 7.79 -11.19
N THR A 102 -14.30 7.12 -12.31
CA THR A 102 -13.78 5.76 -12.56
C THR A 102 -12.84 5.79 -13.76
N ALA A 103 -11.82 4.95 -13.72
CA ALA A 103 -10.87 4.76 -14.80
C ALA A 103 -10.76 3.28 -15.15
N THR A 104 -10.89 2.92 -16.43
CA THR A 104 -10.65 1.54 -16.87
C THR A 104 -9.16 1.23 -16.95
N SER A 105 -8.78 -0.02 -16.72
CA SER A 105 -7.42 -0.50 -16.94
C SER A 105 -7.41 -1.64 -17.96
N PRO A 106 -6.97 -1.37 -19.21
CA PRO A 106 -6.75 -2.41 -20.20
C PRO A 106 -5.77 -3.51 -19.75
N ALA A 107 -4.71 -3.15 -19.02
CA ALA A 107 -3.74 -4.13 -18.51
C ALA A 107 -4.29 -5.03 -17.38
N MET A 108 -5.35 -4.61 -16.70
CA MET A 108 -6.05 -5.38 -15.66
C MET A 108 -7.40 -5.92 -16.17
N ASP A 109 -7.41 -6.42 -17.41
CA ASP A 109 -8.58 -7.05 -18.04
C ASP A 109 -9.85 -6.17 -18.10
N GLY A 110 -9.67 -4.86 -18.19
CA GLY A 110 -10.76 -3.88 -18.25
C GLY A 110 -11.36 -3.51 -16.89
N ALA A 111 -10.69 -3.85 -15.79
CA ALA A 111 -11.10 -3.45 -14.44
C ALA A 111 -11.40 -1.95 -14.35
N LYS A 112 -12.46 -1.58 -13.63
CA LYS A 112 -12.79 -0.19 -13.32
C LYS A 112 -12.24 0.17 -11.95
N VAL A 113 -11.31 1.11 -11.92
CA VAL A 113 -10.70 1.65 -10.70
C VAL A 113 -11.43 2.91 -10.27
N ASN A 114 -11.83 2.98 -9.01
CA ASN A 114 -12.48 4.13 -8.40
C ASN A 114 -11.45 5.19 -7.98
N LEU A 115 -11.76 6.45 -8.25
CA LEU A 115 -10.92 7.60 -7.95
C LEU A 115 -11.75 8.68 -7.23
N ALA A 116 -11.28 9.12 -6.07
CA ALA A 116 -11.78 10.34 -5.44
C ALA A 116 -10.85 11.50 -5.84
N VAL A 117 -11.35 12.43 -6.64
CA VAL A 117 -10.58 13.58 -7.14
C VAL A 117 -10.97 14.85 -6.39
N ILE A 118 -10.06 15.37 -5.59
CA ILE A 118 -10.20 16.65 -4.89
C ILE A 118 -9.78 17.77 -5.85
N THR A 119 -10.67 18.71 -6.09
CA THR A 119 -10.42 19.94 -6.86
C THR A 119 -10.75 21.19 -6.03
N PRO A 120 -9.85 22.20 -5.98
CA PRO A 120 -10.03 23.42 -5.18
C PRO A 120 -11.30 24.22 -5.46
N THR A 121 -11.74 24.26 -6.72
CA THR A 121 -12.88 25.09 -7.17
C THR A 121 -14.14 24.28 -7.42
N GLY A 122 -14.08 22.95 -7.30
CA GLY A 122 -15.20 22.07 -7.62
C GLY A 122 -15.40 21.76 -9.10
N ASN A 123 -14.55 22.33 -9.94
CA ASN A 123 -14.53 22.16 -11.38
C ASN A 123 -13.07 22.09 -11.87
N PHE A 124 -12.88 21.74 -13.14
CA PHE A 124 -11.56 21.61 -13.77
C PHE A 124 -11.26 22.80 -14.69
N ASP A 125 -11.67 24.01 -14.27
CA ASP A 125 -11.61 25.24 -15.06
C ASP A 125 -10.20 25.86 -15.18
N ARG A 126 -9.28 25.48 -14.29
CA ARG A 126 -7.91 25.98 -14.24
C ARG A 126 -6.90 24.83 -14.22
N SER A 127 -5.78 25.07 -14.91
CA SER A 127 -4.68 24.12 -14.98
C SER A 127 -3.89 24.08 -13.67
N ARG A 128 -3.72 22.89 -13.07
CA ARG A 128 -3.10 22.72 -11.73
C ARG A 128 -2.14 21.52 -11.69
N PRO A 129 -1.17 21.50 -10.77
CA PRO A 129 -0.41 20.28 -10.48
C PRO A 129 -1.34 19.18 -9.94
N THR A 130 -0.91 17.93 -10.08
CA THR A 130 -1.66 16.76 -9.61
C THR A 130 -0.85 15.97 -8.60
N ILE A 131 -1.44 15.67 -7.45
CA ILE A 131 -0.90 14.72 -6.46
C ILE A 131 -1.68 13.42 -6.58
N TYR A 132 -1.00 12.33 -6.90
CA TYR A 132 -1.53 10.98 -6.78
C TYR A 132 -1.28 10.50 -5.35
N LEU A 133 -2.34 10.16 -4.63
CA LEU A 133 -2.29 9.74 -3.24
C LEU A 133 -2.78 8.30 -3.12
N LEU A 134 -1.89 7.41 -2.71
CA LEU A 134 -2.13 5.99 -2.61
C LEU A 134 -2.52 5.61 -1.19
N ASN A 135 -3.54 4.76 -1.07
CA ASN A 135 -3.96 4.18 0.20
C ASN A 135 -2.94 3.14 0.71
N GLY A 136 -3.04 2.77 1.98
CA GLY A 136 -2.19 1.73 2.58
C GLY A 136 -2.61 0.32 2.18
N ALA A 137 -2.28 -0.67 3.01
CA ALA A 137 -2.55 -2.09 2.72
C ALA A 137 -4.02 -2.40 2.38
N GLY A 138 -4.98 -1.68 2.96
CA GLY A 138 -6.40 -1.91 2.71
C GLY A 138 -6.92 -1.36 1.38
N GLY A 139 -6.17 -0.50 0.67
CA GLY A 139 -6.55 0.02 -0.65
C GLY A 139 -7.90 0.77 -0.70
N ALA A 140 -8.43 1.24 0.44
CA ALA A 140 -9.82 1.67 0.65
C ALA A 140 -10.90 0.56 0.68
N GLU A 141 -10.56 -0.66 0.26
CA GLU A 141 -11.47 -1.82 0.18
C GLU A 141 -11.82 -2.43 1.54
N GLN A 142 -11.12 -2.04 2.61
CA GLN A 142 -11.39 -2.44 3.99
C GLN A 142 -12.09 -1.36 4.83
N GLY A 143 -12.68 -0.35 4.19
CA GLY A 143 -13.44 0.68 4.89
C GLY A 143 -12.62 1.75 5.58
N ILE A 144 -11.32 1.81 5.27
CA ILE A 144 -10.36 2.75 5.82
C ILE A 144 -9.52 3.27 4.65
N ASP A 145 -9.58 4.58 4.42
CA ASP A 145 -8.82 5.30 3.41
C ASP A 145 -8.48 6.72 3.90
N TRP A 146 -7.75 7.49 3.11
CA TRP A 146 -7.40 8.87 3.44
C TRP A 146 -8.63 9.77 3.70
N LEU A 147 -9.72 9.63 2.94
CA LEU A 147 -10.91 10.45 3.12
C LEU A 147 -11.65 10.06 4.40
N VAL A 148 -11.91 8.76 4.63
CA VAL A 148 -12.60 8.29 5.84
C VAL A 148 -11.84 8.70 7.09
N MET A 149 -10.53 8.51 7.11
CA MET A 149 -9.77 8.68 8.35
C MET A 149 -9.45 10.13 8.66
N THR A 150 -9.61 11.03 7.70
CA THR A 150 -9.51 12.48 7.90
C THR A 150 -10.87 13.18 7.94
N ASP A 151 -11.98 12.44 7.86
CA ASP A 151 -13.31 13.02 7.99
C ASP A 151 -13.54 13.57 9.40
N GLY A 152 -14.24 14.70 9.51
CA GLY A 152 -14.48 15.40 10.78
C GLY A 152 -13.25 16.08 11.41
N GLU A 153 -12.03 15.84 10.90
CA GLU A 153 -10.82 16.56 11.32
C GLU A 153 -10.91 18.06 11.00
N LYS A 154 -10.10 18.88 11.69
CA LYS A 154 -10.08 20.33 11.52
C LYS A 154 -8.74 20.83 11.00
N GLY A 155 -8.78 21.92 10.25
CA GLY A 155 -7.56 22.62 9.82
C GLY A 155 -6.72 21.77 8.88
N ASN A 156 -5.46 21.53 9.27
CA ASN A 156 -4.46 20.86 8.43
C ASN A 156 -4.54 19.32 8.46
N THR A 157 -5.29 18.72 9.40
CA THR A 157 -5.44 17.26 9.50
C THR A 157 -6.61 16.72 8.68
N ASN A 158 -7.46 17.59 8.15
CA ASN A 158 -8.50 17.23 7.18
C ASN A 158 -7.91 17.28 5.76
N LEU A 159 -7.84 16.13 5.08
CA LEU A 159 -7.21 16.00 3.76
C LEU A 159 -7.80 16.98 2.74
N ILE A 160 -9.13 17.02 2.67
CA ILE A 160 -9.85 17.81 1.68
C ILE A 160 -9.67 19.29 1.99
N ASP A 161 -9.94 19.71 3.23
CA ASP A 161 -9.84 21.12 3.62
C ASP A 161 -8.41 21.66 3.54
N PHE A 162 -7.40 20.81 3.71
CA PHE A 162 -6.01 21.16 3.49
C PHE A 162 -5.74 21.42 2.01
N TYR A 163 -5.99 20.44 1.14
CA TYR A 163 -5.58 20.51 -0.26
C TYR A 163 -6.41 21.49 -1.11
N ILE A 164 -7.68 21.75 -0.78
CA ILE A 164 -8.45 22.80 -1.48
C ILE A 164 -7.80 24.20 -1.31
N LYS A 165 -7.06 24.44 -0.21
CA LYS A 165 -6.36 25.71 0.04
C LYS A 165 -5.01 25.80 -0.68
N LYS A 166 -4.57 24.72 -1.32
CA LYS A 166 -3.24 24.60 -1.95
C LYS A 166 -3.25 24.78 -3.47
N ASP A 167 -4.41 25.03 -4.07
CA ASP A 167 -4.60 25.17 -5.52
C ASP A 167 -3.98 24.00 -6.32
N VAL A 168 -4.22 22.76 -5.86
CA VAL A 168 -3.69 21.51 -6.42
C VAL A 168 -4.82 20.50 -6.60
N ASN A 169 -4.75 19.68 -7.66
CA ASN A 169 -5.63 18.52 -7.80
C ASN A 169 -5.05 17.36 -6.98
N VAL A 170 -5.89 16.61 -6.26
CA VAL A 170 -5.46 15.38 -5.58
C VAL A 170 -6.31 14.20 -6.04
N VAL A 171 -5.66 13.15 -6.52
CA VAL A 171 -6.28 11.92 -7.00
C VAL A 171 -6.01 10.84 -5.96
N VAL A 172 -7.02 10.48 -5.19
CA VAL A 172 -6.96 9.35 -4.25
C VAL A 172 -7.43 8.10 -4.96
N VAL A 173 -6.55 7.10 -5.05
CA VAL A 173 -6.85 5.80 -5.68
C VAL A 173 -7.60 4.92 -4.68
N GLN A 174 -8.86 4.60 -4.94
CA GLN A 174 -9.78 3.96 -4.00
C GLN A 174 -9.91 2.44 -4.17
N ASP A 175 -8.94 1.82 -4.83
CA ASP A 175 -8.79 0.37 -4.94
C ASP A 175 -7.30 -0.01 -4.82
N GLY A 176 -7.01 -1.31 -4.79
CA GLY A 176 -5.65 -1.87 -4.84
C GLY A 176 -5.19 -2.48 -3.53
N ALA A 177 -6.11 -3.05 -2.76
CA ALA A 177 -5.82 -3.72 -1.51
C ALA A 177 -4.71 -4.78 -1.67
N PHE A 178 -3.72 -4.72 -0.78
CA PHE A 178 -2.60 -5.67 -0.69
C PHE A 178 -1.71 -5.80 -1.93
N SER A 179 -1.87 -4.91 -2.91
CA SER A 179 -1.24 -5.02 -4.22
C SER A 179 0.18 -4.47 -4.30
N TYR A 180 0.63 -3.68 -3.31
CA TYR A 180 1.82 -2.83 -3.40
C TYR A 180 1.83 -1.89 -4.62
N TYR A 181 0.69 -1.65 -5.27
CA TYR A 181 0.57 -0.83 -6.48
C TYR A 181 1.68 -1.12 -7.51
N THR A 182 2.06 -2.38 -7.66
CA THR A 182 3.09 -2.88 -8.59
C THR A 182 2.46 -3.77 -9.66
N ASP A 183 3.19 -4.03 -10.73
CA ASP A 183 2.87 -5.12 -11.65
C ASP A 183 3.31 -6.46 -11.02
N TRP A 184 2.45 -7.48 -11.07
CA TRP A 184 2.71 -8.79 -10.45
C TRP A 184 3.18 -9.82 -11.48
N VAL A 185 4.08 -10.73 -11.05
CA VAL A 185 4.51 -11.87 -11.88
C VAL A 185 3.36 -12.84 -12.15
N ASN A 186 2.61 -13.18 -11.10
CA ASN A 186 1.48 -14.10 -11.16
C ASN A 186 0.30 -13.49 -10.39
N ALA A 187 -0.83 -13.32 -11.07
CA ALA A 187 -2.05 -12.88 -10.41
C ALA A 187 -2.60 -14.02 -9.53
N PRO A 188 -2.81 -13.80 -8.22
CA PRO A 188 -3.52 -14.75 -7.39
C PRO A 188 -5.02 -14.72 -7.75
N LYS A 189 -5.81 -15.58 -7.12
CA LYS A 189 -7.28 -15.53 -7.18
C LYS A 189 -7.82 -15.55 -5.76
N THR A 190 -7.97 -14.36 -5.19
CA THR A 190 -8.46 -14.17 -3.82
C THR A 190 -9.51 -13.09 -3.80
N ASP A 191 -10.19 -12.90 -2.66
CA ASP A 191 -11.29 -11.94 -2.52
C ASP A 191 -10.88 -10.48 -2.83
N TYR A 192 -9.59 -10.14 -2.69
CA TYR A 192 -9.07 -8.79 -2.95
C TYR A 192 -8.20 -8.70 -4.22
N LEU A 193 -7.76 -9.84 -4.74
CA LEU A 193 -6.80 -9.93 -5.83
C LEU A 193 -7.32 -10.97 -6.82
N ASP A 194 -8.44 -10.68 -7.47
CA ASP A 194 -9.16 -11.57 -8.38
C ASP A 194 -8.88 -11.29 -9.87
N THR A 195 -8.32 -10.12 -10.16
CA THR A 195 -7.88 -9.66 -11.49
C THR A 195 -6.37 -9.64 -11.62
N LYS A 196 -5.88 -9.53 -12.85
CA LYS A 196 -4.45 -9.31 -13.10
C LYS A 196 -4.01 -8.00 -12.44
N GLN A 197 -2.96 -8.06 -11.63
CA GLN A 197 -2.44 -6.90 -10.90
C GLN A 197 -1.38 -6.18 -11.73
N MET A 198 -1.75 -5.07 -12.37
CA MET A 198 -0.89 -4.27 -13.26
C MET A 198 -0.92 -2.79 -12.86
N TRP A 199 -0.74 -2.53 -11.57
CA TRP A 199 -0.92 -1.20 -10.99
C TRP A 199 0.15 -0.19 -11.39
N GLU A 200 1.40 -0.61 -11.59
CA GLU A 200 2.44 0.31 -12.07
C GLU A 200 2.14 0.69 -13.52
N THR A 201 1.76 -0.28 -14.35
CA THR A 201 1.31 0.00 -15.71
C THR A 201 0.11 0.96 -15.72
N PHE A 202 -0.90 0.72 -14.89
CA PHE A 202 -2.07 1.60 -14.78
C PHE A 202 -1.68 3.03 -14.36
N LEU A 203 -0.94 3.18 -13.24
CA LEU A 203 -0.61 4.47 -12.65
C LEU A 203 0.40 5.30 -13.46
N ILE A 204 1.20 4.67 -14.32
CA ILE A 204 2.24 5.35 -15.09
C ILE A 204 1.83 5.54 -16.57
N LYS A 205 1.21 4.52 -17.18
CA LYS A 205 1.07 4.44 -18.64
C LYS A 205 -0.37 4.63 -19.10
N GLU A 206 -1.36 4.18 -18.33
CA GLU A 206 -2.77 4.16 -18.76
C GLU A 206 -3.55 5.38 -18.25
N LEU A 207 -3.39 5.69 -16.96
CA LEU A 207 -4.18 6.68 -16.23
C LEU A 207 -3.77 8.14 -16.49
N PRO A 208 -2.48 8.53 -16.40
CA PRO A 208 -2.12 9.94 -16.25
C PRO A 208 -2.53 10.82 -17.44
N GLY A 209 -2.35 10.34 -18.67
CA GLY A 209 -2.70 11.11 -19.88
C GLY A 209 -4.20 11.45 -19.94
N PRO A 210 -5.09 10.45 -20.00
CA PRO A 210 -6.54 10.68 -20.01
C PRO A 210 -7.06 11.42 -18.78
N LEU A 211 -6.60 11.04 -17.57
CA LEU A 211 -7.06 11.65 -16.34
C LEU A 211 -6.66 13.13 -16.27
N GLU A 212 -5.39 13.45 -16.50
CA GLU A 212 -4.93 14.84 -16.42
C GLU A 212 -5.51 15.73 -17.51
N HIS A 213 -5.85 15.17 -18.68
CA HIS A 213 -6.64 15.91 -19.66
C HIS A 213 -8.02 16.26 -19.10
N HIS A 214 -8.71 15.31 -18.47
CA HIS A 214 -10.04 15.51 -17.87
C HIS A 214 -10.01 16.50 -16.70
N ILE A 215 -9.01 16.38 -15.81
CA ILE A 215 -8.92 17.19 -14.59
C ILE A 215 -8.15 18.51 -14.78
N ASN A 216 -7.77 18.84 -16.01
CA ASN A 216 -6.96 20.01 -16.36
C ASN A 216 -5.63 20.04 -15.56
N GLY A 217 -4.88 18.94 -15.60
CA GLY A 217 -3.53 18.86 -15.06
C GLY A 217 -2.55 19.72 -15.86
N ASN A 218 -1.60 20.36 -15.20
CA ASN A 218 -0.58 21.20 -15.83
C ASN A 218 0.72 20.45 -16.17
N GLY A 219 0.71 19.13 -16.02
CA GLY A 219 1.85 18.26 -16.27
C GLY A 219 2.85 18.14 -15.13
N LYS A 220 2.71 18.89 -14.02
CA LYS A 220 3.48 18.68 -12.79
C LYS A 220 2.80 17.68 -11.88
N ARG A 221 3.56 16.71 -11.37
CA ARG A 221 3.04 15.55 -10.64
C ARG A 221 3.78 15.30 -9.35
N ALA A 222 3.06 14.89 -8.32
CA ALA A 222 3.64 14.19 -7.19
C ALA A 222 2.94 12.86 -6.96
N ILE A 223 3.65 11.92 -6.35
CA ILE A 223 3.11 10.65 -5.86
C ILE A 223 3.38 10.54 -4.38
N ALA A 224 2.39 10.11 -3.60
CA ALA A 224 2.54 9.91 -2.17
C ALA A 224 1.80 8.65 -1.73
N GLY A 225 2.32 7.97 -0.71
CA GLY A 225 1.70 6.79 -0.14
C GLY A 225 2.11 6.57 1.30
N MET A 226 1.35 5.72 2.00
CA MET A 226 1.60 5.35 3.39
C MET A 226 1.74 3.84 3.56
N SER A 227 2.55 3.42 4.55
CA SER A 227 2.73 2.01 4.89
C SER A 227 3.15 1.18 3.66
N MET A 228 2.32 0.24 3.20
CA MET A 228 2.51 -0.48 1.94
C MET A 228 2.85 0.45 0.75
N SER A 229 2.05 1.49 0.52
CA SER A 229 2.21 2.34 -0.66
C SER A 229 3.29 3.41 -0.51
N ALA A 230 3.87 3.56 0.69
CA ALA A 230 5.07 4.36 0.87
C ALA A 230 6.28 3.71 0.17
N THR A 231 6.32 2.37 0.09
CA THR A 231 7.26 1.64 -0.77
C THR A 231 6.93 1.87 -2.25
N SER A 232 5.66 1.77 -2.63
CA SER A 232 5.20 1.96 -4.01
C SER A 232 5.53 3.34 -4.55
N ALA A 233 5.30 4.41 -3.77
CA ALA A 233 5.59 5.78 -4.19
C ALA A 233 7.07 5.98 -4.56
N LEU A 234 7.99 5.35 -3.82
CA LEU A 234 9.41 5.36 -4.15
C LEU A 234 9.68 4.57 -5.44
N LEU A 235 9.19 3.34 -5.53
CA LEU A 235 9.41 2.47 -6.69
C LEU A 235 8.88 3.08 -7.99
N LEU A 236 7.65 3.60 -7.98
CA LEU A 236 7.03 4.22 -9.16
C LEU A 236 7.86 5.41 -9.68
N ALA A 237 8.47 6.18 -8.78
CA ALA A 237 9.37 7.27 -9.16
C ALA A 237 10.74 6.79 -9.62
N GLU A 238 11.31 5.77 -8.97
CA GLU A 238 12.61 5.19 -9.33
C GLU A 238 12.59 4.42 -10.67
N HIS A 239 11.46 3.80 -10.99
CA HIS A 239 11.26 3.13 -12.27
C HIS A 239 11.02 4.13 -13.42
N ASN A 240 10.52 5.32 -13.09
CA ASN A 240 10.16 6.36 -14.05
C ASN A 240 10.79 7.73 -13.71
N PRO A 241 12.14 7.85 -13.72
CA PRO A 241 12.80 9.11 -13.35
C PRO A 241 12.35 10.29 -14.21
N GLY A 242 11.96 11.38 -13.55
CA GLY A 242 11.46 12.60 -14.20
C GLY A 242 9.96 12.59 -14.52
N PHE A 243 9.24 11.50 -14.22
CA PHE A 243 7.79 11.45 -14.38
C PHE A 243 7.05 12.17 -13.23
N TYR A 244 7.52 11.99 -12.00
CA TYR A 244 7.05 12.71 -10.81
C TYR A 244 8.07 13.77 -10.40
N ASP A 245 7.61 15.02 -10.22
CA ASP A 245 8.44 16.11 -9.71
C ASP A 245 8.69 15.97 -8.19
N ALA A 246 7.77 15.32 -7.47
CA ALA A 246 7.92 15.04 -6.04
C ALA A 246 7.37 13.68 -5.60
N VAL A 247 7.92 13.16 -4.50
CA VAL A 247 7.61 11.84 -3.94
C VAL A 247 7.43 11.93 -2.43
N GLY A 248 6.36 11.34 -1.88
CA GLY A 248 6.12 11.17 -0.46
C GLY A 248 6.08 9.72 -0.02
N SER A 249 6.97 9.33 0.89
CA SER A 249 6.98 7.99 1.49
C SER A 249 6.69 8.09 2.99
N TYR A 250 5.46 7.79 3.39
CA TYR A 250 5.02 7.92 4.78
C TYR A 250 5.09 6.59 5.52
N SER A 251 6.09 6.45 6.38
CA SER A 251 6.26 5.28 7.23
C SER A 251 6.34 3.95 6.46
N GLY A 252 7.05 3.91 5.34
CA GLY A 252 7.27 2.69 4.55
C GLY A 252 8.62 2.04 4.80
N CYS A 253 8.81 0.85 4.21
CA CYS A 253 10.12 0.23 4.09
C CYS A 253 10.59 0.27 2.63
N ALA A 254 11.65 1.02 2.34
CA ALA A 254 12.22 1.11 0.99
C ALA A 254 12.89 -0.20 0.55
N ALA A 255 13.57 -0.88 1.48
CA ALA A 255 14.11 -2.20 1.23
C ALA A 255 12.97 -3.22 1.12
N THR A 256 13.14 -4.25 0.30
CA THR A 256 12.14 -5.32 0.15
C THR A 256 12.79 -6.69 -0.07
N SER A 257 14.01 -6.74 -0.62
CA SER A 257 14.62 -7.98 -1.10
C SER A 257 15.46 -8.75 -0.07
N THR A 258 15.75 -8.13 1.09
CA THR A 258 16.48 -8.76 2.20
C THR A 258 15.52 -9.44 3.20
N PRO A 259 15.98 -10.38 4.06
CA PRO A 259 15.07 -11.25 4.82
C PRO A 259 14.01 -10.54 5.67
N MET A 260 14.41 -9.50 6.43
CA MET A 260 13.47 -8.77 7.29
C MET A 260 12.50 -7.88 6.50
N PRO A 261 12.96 -7.05 5.54
CA PRO A 261 12.06 -6.33 4.66
C PRO A 261 11.10 -7.22 3.86
N TRP A 262 11.56 -8.38 3.36
CA TRP A 262 10.68 -9.34 2.69
C TRP A 262 9.59 -9.88 3.61
N LEU A 263 9.90 -10.10 4.90
CA LEU A 263 8.90 -10.49 5.89
C LEU A 263 7.82 -9.41 6.03
N TYR A 264 8.17 -8.12 6.07
CA TYR A 264 7.19 -7.03 6.15
C TYR A 264 6.28 -7.01 4.93
N THR A 265 6.86 -7.14 3.73
CA THR A 265 6.09 -7.31 2.48
C THR A 265 5.17 -8.53 2.56
N SER A 266 5.67 -9.65 3.07
CA SER A 266 4.92 -10.89 3.24
C SER A 266 3.71 -10.73 4.15
N LEU A 267 3.87 -10.08 5.31
CA LEU A 267 2.77 -9.84 6.24
C LEU A 267 1.64 -9.02 5.61
N THR A 268 1.97 -8.06 4.74
CA THR A 268 0.96 -7.29 4.00
C THR A 268 0.28 -8.14 2.93
N VAL A 269 1.04 -8.79 2.05
CA VAL A 269 0.49 -9.52 0.90
C VAL A 269 -0.33 -10.75 1.33
N GLN A 270 0.08 -11.42 2.41
CA GLN A 270 -0.66 -12.56 2.96
C GLN A 270 -2.05 -12.19 3.50
N ARG A 271 -2.27 -10.93 3.92
CA ARG A 271 -3.62 -10.46 4.28
C ARG A 271 -4.57 -10.44 3.09
N GLY A 272 -4.05 -10.29 1.88
CA GLY A 272 -4.78 -10.46 0.63
C GLY A 272 -4.84 -11.91 0.15
N GLY A 273 -4.36 -12.89 0.93
CA GLY A 273 -4.37 -14.32 0.56
C GLY A 273 -3.30 -14.71 -0.47
N ALA A 274 -2.27 -13.89 -0.66
CA ALA A 274 -1.23 -14.11 -1.67
C ALA A 274 0.18 -14.17 -1.06
N THR A 275 1.20 -14.40 -1.88
CA THR A 275 2.60 -14.38 -1.45
C THR A 275 3.43 -13.34 -2.22
N PRO A 276 4.48 -12.76 -1.61
CA PRO A 276 5.40 -11.87 -2.31
C PRO A 276 6.10 -12.52 -3.51
N GLU A 277 6.24 -13.84 -3.55
CA GLU A 277 6.77 -14.56 -4.72
C GLU A 277 5.83 -14.52 -5.92
N GLN A 278 4.51 -14.49 -5.69
CA GLN A 278 3.54 -14.25 -6.77
C GLN A 278 3.65 -12.81 -7.30
N MET A 279 3.94 -11.86 -6.42
CA MET A 279 4.10 -10.46 -6.75
C MET A 279 5.41 -10.14 -7.47
N TRP A 280 6.56 -10.46 -6.86
CA TRP A 280 7.89 -10.05 -7.33
C TRP A 280 8.84 -11.20 -7.68
N GLY A 281 8.34 -12.45 -7.72
CA GLY A 281 9.17 -13.62 -7.95
C GLY A 281 10.04 -13.98 -6.74
N PRO A 282 11.03 -14.89 -6.91
CA PRO A 282 11.86 -15.33 -5.80
C PRO A 282 12.58 -14.17 -5.08
N ARG A 283 12.57 -14.18 -3.74
CA ARG A 283 13.26 -13.18 -2.91
C ARG A 283 14.72 -13.01 -3.33
N GLY A 284 15.13 -11.78 -3.61
CA GLY A 284 16.50 -11.45 -4.04
C GLY A 284 16.79 -11.77 -5.51
N GLY A 285 15.82 -12.33 -6.25
CA GLY A 285 15.86 -12.44 -7.70
C GLY A 285 15.83 -11.08 -8.39
N ALA A 286 16.03 -11.07 -9.71
CA ALA A 286 16.15 -9.82 -10.47
C ALA A 286 14.93 -8.91 -10.32
N TYR A 287 13.70 -9.45 -10.40
CA TYR A 287 12.48 -8.65 -10.29
C TYR A 287 12.18 -8.21 -8.84
N SER A 288 12.51 -9.03 -7.84
CA SER A 288 12.48 -8.63 -6.42
C SER A 288 13.47 -7.49 -6.11
N ARG A 289 14.66 -7.50 -6.70
CA ARG A 289 15.65 -6.41 -6.52
C ARG A 289 15.35 -5.18 -7.37
N PHE A 290 14.65 -5.34 -8.49
CA PHE A 290 14.10 -4.22 -9.24
C PHE A 290 13.07 -3.49 -8.38
N ASN A 291 12.19 -4.22 -7.69
CA ASN A 291 11.23 -3.68 -6.73
C ASN A 291 11.79 -3.46 -5.31
N ASP A 292 13.07 -3.11 -5.19
CA ASP A 292 13.71 -2.72 -3.92
C ASP A 292 14.17 -1.27 -3.99
N ALA A 293 13.41 -0.38 -3.35
CA ALA A 293 13.67 1.05 -3.43
C ALA A 293 14.95 1.48 -2.69
N LEU A 294 15.40 0.68 -1.71
CA LEU A 294 16.70 0.93 -1.10
C LEU A 294 17.82 0.67 -2.10
N ILE A 295 17.76 -0.40 -2.91
CA ILE A 295 18.77 -0.68 -3.93
C ILE A 295 18.79 0.41 -5.02
N ASN A 296 17.61 0.85 -5.46
CA ASN A 296 17.45 1.70 -6.63
C ASN A 296 17.33 3.20 -6.32
N SER A 297 17.51 3.62 -5.06
CA SER A 297 17.39 5.01 -4.59
C SER A 297 18.17 6.06 -5.39
N ASN A 298 19.21 5.67 -6.15
CA ASN A 298 19.92 6.57 -7.07
C ASN A 298 19.00 7.17 -8.15
N ASN A 299 17.92 6.48 -8.50
CA ASN A 299 16.97 6.92 -9.51
C ASN A 299 16.02 8.02 -9.00
N LEU A 300 16.03 8.34 -7.69
CA LEU A 300 15.29 9.47 -7.12
C LEU A 300 15.97 10.82 -7.40
N ARG A 301 17.16 10.84 -8.01
CA ARG A 301 17.84 12.10 -8.36
C ARG A 301 16.98 12.97 -9.25
N GLY A 302 16.80 14.22 -8.84
CA GLY A 302 16.02 15.22 -9.56
C GLY A 302 14.59 15.38 -9.05
N ALA A 303 14.05 14.40 -8.31
CA ALA A 303 12.77 14.54 -7.64
C ALA A 303 12.93 15.21 -6.27
N HIS A 304 11.90 15.94 -5.83
CA HIS A 304 11.78 16.40 -4.44
C HIS A 304 11.21 15.28 -3.58
N VAL A 305 11.98 14.75 -2.64
CA VAL A 305 11.59 13.58 -1.86
C VAL A 305 11.27 13.97 -0.41
N TYR A 306 10.13 13.54 0.11
CA TYR A 306 9.77 13.59 1.53
C TYR A 306 9.65 12.17 2.07
N VAL A 307 10.29 11.90 3.20
CA VAL A 307 10.21 10.60 3.88
C VAL A 307 9.97 10.79 5.36
N SER A 308 8.99 10.09 5.92
CA SER A 308 8.67 10.14 7.34
C SER A 308 8.67 8.77 8.00
N THR A 309 8.94 8.75 9.30
CA THR A 309 8.79 7.60 10.20
C THR A 309 8.76 8.11 11.64
N SER A 310 8.36 7.25 12.57
CA SER A 310 8.31 7.52 14.01
C SER A 310 9.12 6.46 14.76
N THR A 311 9.40 6.64 16.04
CA THR A 311 10.22 5.68 16.82
C THR A 311 9.48 4.39 17.21
N GLY A 312 8.14 4.36 17.10
CA GLY A 312 7.30 3.29 17.65
C GLY A 312 6.93 3.46 19.12
N LEU A 313 7.41 4.53 19.78
CA LEU A 313 6.92 4.92 21.10
C LEU A 313 5.59 5.66 20.95
N PRO A 314 4.49 5.24 21.60
CA PRO A 314 3.20 5.94 21.49
C PRO A 314 3.31 7.43 21.80
N GLY A 315 2.79 8.27 20.90
CA GLY A 315 2.59 9.69 21.16
C GLY A 315 1.35 9.94 22.01
N GLU A 316 1.18 11.18 22.50
CA GLU A 316 0.03 11.58 23.34
C GLU A 316 -1.32 11.27 22.69
N ASN A 317 -1.42 11.42 21.37
CA ASN A 317 -2.63 11.13 20.57
C ASN A 317 -2.90 9.63 20.38
N GLU A 318 -2.00 8.75 20.80
CA GLU A 318 -2.10 7.29 20.69
C GLU A 318 -2.21 6.62 22.08
N MET A 319 -2.20 7.42 23.15
CA MET A 319 -2.44 6.94 24.51
C MET A 319 -3.93 6.64 24.73
N LEU A 320 -4.22 5.71 25.65
CA LEU A 320 -5.59 5.35 26.05
C LEU A 320 -6.46 6.58 26.40
N SER A 321 -5.86 7.63 26.96
CA SER A 321 -6.54 8.89 27.30
C SER A 321 -7.05 9.67 26.07
N SER A 322 -6.41 9.59 24.91
CA SER A 322 -6.88 10.26 23.69
C SER A 322 -8.11 9.54 23.11
N PHE A 323 -8.08 8.20 23.09
CA PHE A 323 -9.18 7.37 22.60
C PHE A 323 -10.44 7.52 23.46
N LEU A 324 -10.29 7.75 24.77
CA LEU A 324 -11.40 8.04 25.68
C LEU A 324 -11.98 9.46 25.50
N GLN A 325 -11.18 10.42 25.03
CA GLN A 325 -11.62 11.80 24.79
C GLN A 325 -12.36 11.99 23.46
N ASN A 326 -12.08 11.15 22.45
CA ASN A 326 -12.78 11.19 21.15
C ASN A 326 -14.20 10.57 21.17
N GLY A 327 -14.74 10.27 22.35
CA GLY A 327 -16.18 10.28 22.60
C GLY A 327 -17.03 9.12 22.06
N ASN A 328 -16.47 8.07 21.46
CA ASN A 328 -17.30 7.02 20.84
C ASN A 328 -16.85 5.56 21.03
N THR A 329 -16.02 5.28 22.04
CA THR A 329 -15.58 3.91 22.34
C THR A 329 -15.77 3.56 23.81
N ASN A 330 -16.42 2.43 24.09
CA ASN A 330 -16.46 1.89 25.46
C ASN A 330 -15.02 1.61 25.96
N LEU A 331 -14.79 1.63 27.27
CA LEU A 331 -13.46 1.50 27.88
C LEU A 331 -12.71 0.24 27.42
N SER A 332 -13.43 -0.87 27.18
CA SER A 332 -12.85 -2.12 26.67
C SER A 332 -12.39 -2.05 25.22
N SER A 333 -13.10 -1.34 24.35
CA SER A 333 -12.73 -1.12 22.94
C SER A 333 -11.59 -0.10 22.85
N ALA A 334 -11.64 0.96 23.66
CA ALA A 334 -10.54 1.92 23.77
C ALA A 334 -9.25 1.24 24.26
N PHE A 335 -9.35 0.32 25.23
CA PHE A 335 -8.22 -0.46 25.71
C PHE A 335 -7.65 -1.39 24.64
N LYS A 336 -8.51 -2.15 23.94
CA LYS A 336 -8.09 -3.04 22.83
C LYS A 336 -7.44 -2.27 21.69
N SER A 337 -8.07 -1.19 21.21
CA SER A 337 -7.53 -0.36 20.13
C SER A 337 -6.21 0.30 20.53
N SER A 338 -6.11 0.85 21.74
CA SER A 338 -4.85 1.44 22.23
C SER A 338 -3.77 0.37 22.43
N SER A 339 -4.10 -0.84 22.93
CA SER A 339 -3.11 -1.92 23.11
C SER A 339 -2.61 -2.49 21.79
N THR A 340 -3.48 -2.68 20.79
CA THR A 340 -3.11 -3.14 19.45
C THR A 340 -2.25 -2.09 18.74
N VAL A 341 -2.65 -0.81 18.78
CA VAL A 341 -1.88 0.29 18.20
C VAL A 341 -0.53 0.48 18.90
N THR A 342 -0.48 0.36 20.23
CA THR A 342 0.75 0.57 21.02
C THR A 342 1.75 -0.57 20.85
N ILE A 343 1.31 -1.82 20.95
CA ILE A 343 2.24 -2.97 20.96
C ILE A 343 2.57 -3.41 19.53
N GLU A 344 1.55 -3.65 18.70
CA GLU A 344 1.77 -4.08 17.31
C GLU A 344 2.22 -2.90 16.45
N GLY A 345 1.55 -1.76 16.56
CA GLY A 345 1.92 -0.54 15.83
C GLY A 345 3.27 0.02 16.24
N GLY A 346 3.67 -0.10 17.51
CA GLY A 346 4.99 0.32 17.98
C GLY A 346 6.13 -0.53 17.43
N ALA A 347 5.98 -1.86 17.43
CA ALA A 347 6.98 -2.77 16.86
C ALA A 347 7.12 -2.64 15.34
N ILE A 348 5.99 -2.48 14.64
CA ILE A 348 5.99 -2.22 13.18
C ILE A 348 6.72 -0.91 12.89
N GLU A 349 6.41 0.15 13.63
CA GLU A 349 7.01 1.46 13.38
C GLU A 349 8.52 1.48 13.68
N ALA A 350 8.98 0.79 14.72
CA ALA A 350 10.42 0.61 14.97
C ALA A 350 11.13 -0.09 13.81
N ALA A 351 10.47 -1.06 13.16
CA ALA A 351 10.99 -1.68 11.94
C ALA A 351 11.03 -0.70 10.75
N MET A 352 9.98 0.12 10.57
CA MET A 352 9.96 1.14 9.53
C MET A 352 11.05 2.20 9.77
N TYR A 353 11.30 2.57 11.03
CA TYR A 353 12.36 3.50 11.43
C TYR A 353 13.74 3.01 10.97
N ASP A 354 14.02 1.72 11.13
CA ASP A 354 15.27 1.13 10.64
C ASP A 354 15.34 1.19 9.11
N CYS A 355 14.27 0.81 8.40
CA CYS A 355 14.22 0.92 6.94
C CYS A 355 14.46 2.35 6.45
N THR A 356 13.82 3.34 7.05
CA THR A 356 14.01 4.77 6.71
C THR A 356 15.42 5.24 7.04
N THR A 357 16.00 4.78 8.14
CA THR A 357 17.39 5.08 8.51
C THR A 357 18.37 4.51 7.48
N GLN A 358 18.14 3.30 6.99
CA GLN A 358 18.97 2.69 5.94
C GLN A 358 18.89 3.47 4.62
N LEU A 359 17.68 3.87 4.22
CA LEU A 359 17.48 4.72 3.04
C LEU A 359 18.19 6.07 3.18
N LYS A 360 18.00 6.76 4.31
CA LYS A 360 18.67 8.03 4.60
C LYS A 360 20.19 7.89 4.49
N ARG A 361 20.77 6.88 5.16
CA ARG A 361 22.22 6.65 5.14
C ARG A 361 22.74 6.43 3.72
N LYS A 362 22.00 5.73 2.86
CA LYS A 362 22.39 5.51 1.47
C LYS A 362 22.27 6.80 0.65
N MET A 363 21.14 7.49 0.72
CA MET A 363 20.91 8.74 0.00
C MET A 363 21.91 9.84 0.42
N ASP A 364 22.22 9.96 1.71
CA ASP A 364 23.25 10.87 2.23
C ASP A 364 24.63 10.57 1.62
N ARG A 365 25.05 9.29 1.60
CA ARG A 365 26.33 8.87 0.99
C ARG A 365 26.38 9.16 -0.51
N GLU A 366 25.24 9.12 -1.18
CA GLU A 366 25.11 9.34 -2.61
C GLU A 366 24.81 10.80 -2.98
N GLY A 367 24.65 11.69 -1.98
CA GLY A 367 24.34 13.10 -2.21
C GLY A 367 22.97 13.31 -2.85
N ILE A 368 21.97 12.53 -2.45
CA ILE A 368 20.57 12.66 -2.91
C ILE A 368 19.77 13.30 -1.78
N PRO A 369 19.36 14.57 -1.91
CA PRO A 369 18.65 15.26 -0.85
C PRO A 369 17.21 14.76 -0.72
N ALA A 370 16.70 14.78 0.51
CA ALA A 370 15.30 14.56 0.82
C ALA A 370 14.93 15.33 2.10
N ASP A 371 13.66 15.67 2.24
CA ASP A 371 13.07 16.22 3.45
C ASP A 371 12.71 15.05 4.39
N TRP A 372 13.49 14.87 5.44
CA TRP A 372 13.34 13.76 6.38
C TRP A 372 12.57 14.18 7.63
N ASN A 373 11.49 13.47 7.96
CA ASN A 373 10.71 13.66 9.19
C ASN A 373 10.81 12.42 10.09
N PHE A 374 11.83 12.39 10.97
CA PHE A 374 11.95 11.39 12.04
C PHE A 374 11.27 11.90 13.30
N ARG A 375 10.04 11.44 13.58
CA ARG A 375 9.32 11.83 14.79
C ARG A 375 9.88 11.10 16.02
N PRO A 376 10.07 11.78 17.17
CA PRO A 376 10.58 11.16 18.39
C PRO A 376 9.58 10.21 19.05
N THR A 377 8.29 10.35 18.73
CA THR A 377 7.16 9.54 19.18
C THR A 377 6.17 9.36 18.03
N GLY A 378 5.31 8.35 18.12
CA GLY A 378 4.38 7.93 17.08
C GLY A 378 4.46 6.41 16.89
N THR A 379 3.33 5.79 16.62
CA THR A 379 3.20 4.40 16.17
C THR A 379 2.83 4.35 14.68
N HIS A 380 2.74 3.14 14.12
CA HIS A 380 2.36 2.90 12.73
C HIS A 380 0.86 3.14 12.51
N SER A 381 0.42 4.39 12.61
CA SER A 381 -1.00 4.72 12.68
C SER A 381 -1.35 6.12 12.12
N TRP A 382 -2.65 6.39 12.04
CA TRP A 382 -3.23 7.55 11.37
C TRP A 382 -2.79 8.92 11.88
N PRO A 383 -2.58 9.20 13.18
CA PRO A 383 -2.09 10.50 13.63
C PRO A 383 -0.79 10.93 12.95
N GLY A 384 0.16 10.01 12.75
CA GLY A 384 1.40 10.30 12.03
C GLY A 384 1.15 10.60 10.55
N TRP A 385 0.32 9.79 9.88
CA TRP A 385 0.00 9.99 8.46
C TRP A 385 -0.81 11.27 8.20
N LYS A 386 -1.72 11.64 9.11
CA LYS A 386 -2.44 12.92 9.09
C LYS A 386 -1.49 14.10 9.17
N GLU A 387 -0.44 13.98 9.98
CA GLU A 387 0.60 15.00 10.08
C GLU A 387 1.43 15.11 8.79
N ASP A 388 1.72 13.98 8.17
CA ASP A 388 2.49 13.92 6.93
C ASP A 388 1.78 14.58 5.74
N ILE A 389 0.45 14.66 5.74
CA ILE A 389 -0.34 15.42 4.74
C ILE A 389 0.18 16.86 4.64
N TRP A 390 0.30 17.55 5.76
CA TRP A 390 0.68 18.96 5.75
C TRP A 390 2.20 19.15 5.82
N LYS A 391 2.94 18.29 6.52
CA LYS A 391 4.41 18.40 6.62
C LYS A 391 5.13 18.14 5.29
N SER A 392 4.57 17.30 4.42
CA SER A 392 5.12 17.07 3.08
C SER A 392 4.87 18.22 2.10
N TRP A 393 3.95 19.14 2.42
CA TRP A 393 3.54 20.19 1.48
C TRP A 393 4.69 21.07 1.00
N ASN A 394 5.65 21.42 1.86
CA ASN A 394 6.77 22.25 1.42
C ASN A 394 7.62 21.55 0.36
N THR A 395 7.75 20.23 0.42
CA THR A 395 8.42 19.43 -0.61
C THR A 395 7.66 19.53 -1.94
N TYR A 396 6.34 19.39 -1.90
CA TYR A 396 5.48 19.46 -3.09
C TYR A 396 5.39 20.88 -3.67
N ALA A 397 5.26 21.88 -2.82
CA ALA A 397 5.20 23.29 -3.20
C ALA A 397 6.47 23.71 -3.97
N LYS A 398 7.65 23.29 -3.50
CA LYS A 398 8.92 23.52 -4.21
C LYS A 398 8.91 22.92 -5.61
N ALA A 399 8.52 21.65 -5.74
CA ALA A 399 8.42 20.97 -7.02
C ALA A 399 7.42 21.66 -7.98
N PHE A 400 6.30 22.11 -7.42
CA PHE A 400 5.23 22.75 -8.19
C PHE A 400 5.51 24.22 -8.51
N GLY A 401 6.44 24.87 -7.81
CA GLY A 401 6.63 26.33 -7.90
C GLY A 401 5.48 27.09 -7.23
N GLN A 402 4.90 26.50 -6.20
CA GLN A 402 3.81 27.06 -5.39
C GLN A 402 4.34 27.60 -4.05
N PRO A 403 3.56 28.44 -3.34
CA PRO A 403 3.96 28.96 -2.04
C PRO A 403 4.18 27.84 -1.00
N GLU A 404 5.36 27.85 -0.38
CA GLU A 404 5.64 27.08 0.83
C GLU A 404 4.79 27.59 1.99
N GLY A 405 4.52 26.72 2.95
CA GLY A 405 3.78 27.07 4.16
C GLY A 405 2.82 25.96 4.56
N TYR A 406 2.97 25.52 5.80
CA TYR A 406 2.16 24.46 6.38
C TYR A 406 0.70 24.87 6.62
N GLY A 407 0.37 26.17 6.63
CA GLY A 407 -0.88 26.66 7.24
C GLY A 407 -0.70 26.80 8.76
N GLU A 408 -1.80 26.97 9.51
CA GLU A 408 -1.74 26.96 10.98
C GLU A 408 -1.47 25.53 11.48
N ASP A 409 -0.32 25.29 12.11
CA ASP A 409 -0.08 24.04 12.84
C ASP A 409 -1.12 23.92 13.97
N PRO A 410 -2.04 22.95 13.92
CA PRO A 410 -3.09 22.81 14.93
C PRO A 410 -2.54 22.45 16.32
N ASN A 411 -1.28 22.03 16.42
CA ASN A 411 -0.60 21.73 17.68
C ASN A 411 0.27 22.89 18.20
N ARG A 412 0.30 24.03 17.50
CA ARG A 412 1.13 25.19 17.88
C ARG A 412 0.62 25.82 19.18
N GLY A 413 1.29 25.51 20.29
CA GLY A 413 0.97 26.01 21.62
C GLY A 413 0.92 24.92 22.70
N ILE A 414 0.93 23.65 22.31
CA ILE A 414 1.10 22.53 23.23
C ILE A 414 2.61 22.31 23.41
N VAL A 415 3.17 22.90 24.46
CA VAL A 415 4.53 22.56 24.90
C VAL A 415 4.46 21.14 25.48
N PRO A 416 5.21 20.15 24.95
CA PRO A 416 5.21 18.82 25.54
C PRO A 416 5.63 18.93 27.00
N ALA A 417 4.84 18.37 27.92
CA ALA A 417 5.32 18.15 29.26
C ALA A 417 6.59 17.30 29.14
N PRO A 418 7.68 17.60 29.88
CA PRO A 418 8.85 16.74 29.88
C PRO A 418 8.37 15.32 30.21
N ALA A 419 8.67 14.37 29.33
CA ALA A 419 8.33 12.98 29.53
C ALA A 419 8.75 12.60 30.96
N PRO A 420 7.85 12.05 31.80
CA PRO A 420 8.25 11.61 33.13
C PRO A 420 9.38 10.60 32.92
N ALA A 421 10.52 10.86 33.55
CA ALA A 421 11.65 9.95 33.49
C ALA A 421 11.15 8.55 33.87
N LEU A 422 11.13 7.63 32.91
CA LEU A 422 10.88 6.22 33.14
C LEU A 422 12.04 5.67 33.97
N ARG A 423 11.98 5.89 35.29
CA ARG A 423 12.73 5.11 36.26
C ARG A 423 11.89 3.86 36.57
N SER A 424 12.52 2.72 36.27
CA SER A 424 12.19 1.35 36.66
C SER A 424 10.84 0.77 36.22
N ALA A 425 10.84 0.15 35.05
CA ALA A 425 10.10 -1.10 34.80
C ALA A 425 10.78 -1.98 33.73
N VAL A 426 12.11 -1.87 33.59
CA VAL A 426 12.91 -2.82 32.81
C VAL A 426 13.44 -3.85 33.79
N ASP A 427 12.99 -5.10 33.66
CA ASP A 427 13.64 -6.24 34.29
C ASP A 427 15.07 -6.33 33.74
N PRO A 428 16.11 -6.12 34.58
CA PRO A 428 17.50 -6.10 34.11
C PRO A 428 18.02 -7.48 33.68
N THR A 429 17.19 -8.52 33.69
CA THR A 429 17.57 -9.88 33.23
C THR A 429 17.05 -10.23 31.84
N ALA A 430 16.23 -9.38 31.21
CA ALA A 430 15.71 -9.61 29.86
C ALA A 430 16.61 -8.96 28.78
N GLU A 431 17.86 -9.40 28.66
CA GLU A 431 18.69 -9.09 27.49
C GLU A 431 18.32 -10.02 26.33
N LYS A 432 17.40 -9.56 25.49
CA LYS A 432 17.48 -9.76 24.04
C LYS A 432 17.05 -8.46 23.37
N THR A 433 17.98 -7.81 22.67
CA THR A 433 17.69 -6.69 21.78
C THR A 433 16.82 -7.15 20.61
N VAL A 434 15.93 -6.28 20.11
CA VAL A 434 15.00 -6.53 18.98
C VAL A 434 15.71 -7.05 17.71
N THR A 435 17.01 -6.80 17.59
CA THR A 435 17.90 -7.36 16.57
C THR A 435 18.15 -8.87 16.63
N GLU A 436 17.68 -9.57 17.68
CA GLU A 436 17.93 -11.01 17.90
C GLU A 436 16.69 -11.90 17.79
N LEU A 437 15.52 -11.34 17.46
CA LEU A 437 14.29 -12.12 17.28
C LEU A 437 14.38 -13.00 16.03
N ASN A 438 14.12 -14.31 16.19
CA ASN A 438 14.09 -15.26 15.08
C ASN A 438 12.73 -15.97 14.94
N LEU A 439 12.57 -16.74 13.86
CA LEU A 439 11.32 -17.42 13.50
C LEU A 439 10.84 -18.44 14.55
N ALA A 440 11.72 -18.93 15.44
CA ALA A 440 11.35 -19.83 16.53
C ALA A 440 10.79 -19.07 17.74
N ASP A 441 11.22 -17.82 17.96
CA ASP A 441 10.70 -16.96 19.03
C ASP A 441 9.25 -16.53 18.76
N LEU A 442 8.88 -16.33 17.49
CA LEU A 442 7.50 -16.02 17.05
C LEU A 442 6.53 -17.21 17.20
N LYS A 443 7.04 -18.46 17.15
CA LYS A 443 6.20 -19.68 17.27
C LYS A 443 5.82 -20.03 18.72
N ASN A 444 6.46 -19.39 19.69
CA ASN A 444 6.21 -19.59 21.12
C ASN A 444 5.36 -18.47 21.74
N LEU A 445 4.79 -17.58 20.92
CA LEU A 445 3.79 -16.63 21.38
C LEU A 445 2.52 -17.38 21.81
N PRO A 446 1.87 -16.97 22.93
CA PRO A 446 0.58 -17.51 23.34
C PRO A 446 -0.43 -17.50 22.18
N ALA A 447 -1.22 -18.57 22.02
CA ALA A 447 -2.12 -18.78 20.89
C ALA A 447 -3.23 -17.70 20.78
N ASP A 448 -3.44 -16.94 21.83
CA ASP A 448 -4.29 -15.75 21.96
C ASP A 448 -3.71 -14.47 21.33
N ILE A 449 -2.48 -14.53 20.79
CA ILE A 449 -1.80 -13.43 20.07
C ILE A 449 -1.72 -13.70 18.55
N LEU A 450 -2.17 -14.86 18.06
CA LEU A 450 -2.31 -15.13 16.63
C LEU A 450 -3.78 -14.94 16.20
N PRO A 451 -4.09 -14.19 15.13
CA PRO A 451 -5.46 -13.98 14.72
C PRO A 451 -6.02 -15.23 14.05
N GLY A 452 -7.01 -15.88 14.70
CA GLY A 452 -7.83 -16.90 14.06
C GLY A 452 -8.62 -17.78 15.02
N THR A 453 -9.76 -17.28 15.50
CA THR A 453 -11.11 -17.88 15.37
C THR A 453 -12.07 -17.03 16.20
N ALA A 454 -12.77 -16.07 15.58
CA ALA A 454 -13.96 -15.50 16.18
C ALA A 454 -15.16 -16.32 15.71
N ASP A 455 -15.92 -16.81 16.69
CA ASP A 455 -17.14 -17.58 16.54
C ASP A 455 -18.17 -16.87 15.64
N ALA A 456 -18.78 -17.66 14.74
CA ALA A 456 -19.98 -17.28 14.02
C ALA A 456 -21.15 -17.08 15.01
N PRO A 457 -22.05 -16.10 14.80
CA PRO A 457 -23.19 -15.90 15.66
C PRO A 457 -24.22 -17.04 15.48
N ASN A 458 -24.70 -17.56 16.61
CA ASN A 458 -25.79 -18.55 16.70
C ASN A 458 -27.00 -18.14 15.84
N ALA A 459 -27.36 -18.98 14.88
CA ALA A 459 -28.62 -18.95 14.17
C ALA A 459 -29.47 -20.16 14.60
N ASP A 460 -30.34 -19.98 15.59
CA ASP A 460 -31.43 -20.91 15.87
C ASP A 460 -32.58 -20.63 14.88
N ALA A 461 -32.64 -21.41 13.80
CA ALA A 461 -33.85 -21.92 13.16
C ALA A 461 -33.49 -22.66 11.85
N ALA A 462 -33.41 -23.99 11.91
CA ALA A 462 -33.33 -24.85 10.73
C ALA A 462 -34.69 -24.95 10.01
N PRO A 463 -34.67 -25.20 8.69
CA PRO A 463 -35.34 -26.42 8.24
C PRO A 463 -34.40 -27.32 7.42
N THR A 464 -34.61 -28.61 7.64
CA THR A 464 -33.89 -29.80 7.15
C THR A 464 -33.94 -30.01 5.64
N ALA A 465 -32.84 -30.49 5.07
CA ALA A 465 -32.80 -31.22 3.79
C ALA A 465 -31.78 -32.39 3.85
N PRO A 466 -31.93 -33.45 3.03
CA PRO A 466 -31.65 -34.83 3.42
C PRO A 466 -30.24 -35.34 3.09
N ALA A 467 -29.87 -36.44 3.74
CA ALA A 467 -28.60 -37.15 3.61
C ALA A 467 -28.52 -38.07 2.38
N ALA A 468 -27.31 -38.18 1.78
CA ALA A 468 -26.68 -39.39 1.21
C ALA A 468 -25.34 -39.04 0.52
N PRO A 469 -24.44 -40.00 0.22
CA PRO A 469 -23.87 -41.03 1.08
C PRO A 469 -22.31 -41.06 1.02
N ALA A 470 -21.69 -41.85 1.90
CA ALA A 470 -20.25 -42.09 1.98
C ALA A 470 -19.74 -43.14 0.97
N ALA A 471 -18.54 -42.92 0.40
CA ALA A 471 -17.56 -43.87 -0.16
C ALA A 471 -16.55 -43.08 -1.03
N ALA A 472 -15.25 -43.35 -1.19
CA ALA A 472 -14.32 -44.37 -0.71
C ALA A 472 -12.89 -43.84 -0.96
N ALA A 473 -11.90 -44.34 -0.22
CA ALA A 473 -10.49 -44.03 -0.41
C ALA A 473 -9.84 -44.93 -1.49
N ALA A 474 -9.01 -44.34 -2.36
CA ALA A 474 -7.85 -44.95 -3.07
C ALA A 474 -7.20 -43.90 -4.02
N PRO A 475 -5.97 -44.11 -4.54
CA PRO A 475 -4.69 -44.37 -3.88
C PRO A 475 -3.59 -43.35 -4.29
N ALA A 476 -2.40 -43.46 -3.70
CA ALA A 476 -1.24 -42.58 -3.89
C ALA A 476 -0.69 -42.56 -5.34
N ALA A 477 -0.31 -41.37 -5.82
CA ALA A 477 0.37 -41.15 -7.09
C ALA A 477 1.89 -41.41 -7.02
N PRO A 478 2.54 -41.93 -8.08
CA PRO A 478 3.97 -42.22 -8.08
C PRO A 478 4.85 -41.00 -8.39
N ALA A 479 6.10 -41.06 -7.94
CA ALA A 479 7.13 -40.03 -8.03
C ALA A 479 7.61 -39.71 -9.47
N PRO A 480 8.12 -38.50 -9.74
CA PRO A 480 8.60 -38.08 -11.07
C PRO A 480 10.01 -38.63 -11.40
N ALA A 481 10.21 -38.98 -12.67
CA ALA A 481 11.47 -39.49 -13.21
C ALA A 481 12.45 -38.37 -13.61
N ALA A 482 13.76 -38.68 -13.54
CA ALA A 482 14.91 -37.84 -13.84
C ALA A 482 15.10 -37.54 -15.35
N PRO A 483 15.87 -36.49 -15.74
CA PRO A 483 15.91 -35.98 -17.12
C PRO A 483 16.88 -36.75 -18.03
N ALA A 484 16.50 -36.90 -19.31
CA ALA A 484 17.35 -37.41 -20.37
C ALA A 484 18.12 -36.27 -21.08
N GLY A 485 19.39 -36.50 -21.38
CA GLY A 485 20.28 -35.58 -22.10
C GLY A 485 19.99 -35.46 -23.62
N PRO A 486 20.73 -34.58 -24.33
CA PRO A 486 20.34 -34.09 -25.64
C PRO A 486 20.77 -35.03 -26.78
N THR A 487 19.90 -35.18 -27.78
CA THR A 487 20.27 -35.74 -29.09
C THR A 487 20.07 -34.70 -30.18
N SER A 488 21.08 -34.63 -31.04
CA SER A 488 21.29 -33.70 -32.15
C SER A 488 20.28 -33.87 -33.29
N GLY A 489 19.66 -32.76 -33.71
CA GLY A 489 18.93 -32.64 -34.98
C GLY A 489 19.39 -31.39 -35.73
N ALA A 490 19.75 -31.56 -37.00
CA ALA A 490 20.33 -30.56 -37.89
C ALA A 490 19.39 -29.36 -38.19
N PRO A 491 19.93 -28.17 -38.53
CA PRO A 491 19.16 -26.94 -38.67
C PRO A 491 18.41 -26.84 -40.01
N ALA A 492 17.15 -26.39 -39.95
CA ALA A 492 16.37 -25.94 -41.10
C ALA A 492 16.66 -24.43 -41.38
N PRO A 493 16.52 -23.97 -42.64
CA PRO A 493 17.20 -22.77 -43.14
C PRO A 493 16.55 -21.44 -42.71
N ALA A 494 17.39 -20.41 -42.67
CA ALA A 494 17.06 -19.04 -42.30
C ALA A 494 16.06 -18.36 -43.28
N PRO A 495 15.20 -17.44 -42.80
CA PRO A 495 14.35 -16.63 -43.66
C PRO A 495 15.15 -15.49 -44.32
N GLU A 496 14.94 -15.34 -45.62
CA GLU A 496 15.56 -14.38 -46.52
C GLU A 496 15.02 -12.96 -46.24
N VAL A 497 15.90 -11.98 -46.04
CA VAL A 497 15.55 -10.55 -45.89
C VAL A 497 15.75 -9.84 -47.23
N VAL A 498 14.72 -9.07 -47.58
CA VAL A 498 14.34 -8.48 -48.86
C VAL A 498 15.24 -7.34 -49.37
N ALA A 499 15.42 -7.24 -50.69
CA ALA A 499 15.83 -6.00 -51.37
C ALA A 499 14.59 -5.27 -51.95
N PRO A 500 14.37 -3.96 -51.67
CA PRO A 500 13.27 -3.21 -52.23
C PRO A 500 13.56 -2.76 -53.68
N ALA A 501 12.55 -2.88 -54.56
CA ALA A 501 12.58 -2.42 -55.93
C ALA A 501 12.53 -0.87 -56.03
N PRO A 502 13.13 -0.26 -57.08
CA PRO A 502 13.13 1.19 -57.27
C PRO A 502 11.77 1.74 -57.73
N ALA A 503 11.45 2.94 -57.27
CA ALA A 503 10.20 3.66 -57.54
C ALA A 503 9.99 3.99 -59.05
N PRO A 504 8.74 4.02 -59.53
CA PRO A 504 8.44 4.53 -60.87
C PRO A 504 8.44 6.06 -60.89
N THR A 505 9.18 6.60 -61.86
CA THR A 505 9.16 8.01 -62.28
C THR A 505 7.79 8.37 -62.86
N GLY A 506 7.26 9.54 -62.46
CA GLY A 506 5.96 10.03 -62.93
C GLY A 506 5.92 10.44 -64.41
N ALA A 507 4.71 10.37 -64.95
CA ALA A 507 4.11 11.27 -65.94
C ALA A 507 2.59 11.15 -65.83
#